data_AF-A0A4Q3Z7E8-F1
#
_entry.id   AF-A0A4Q3Z7E8-F1
#
_cell.length_a   1.000
_cell.length_b   1.000
_cell.length_c   1.000
_cell.angle_alpha   90.00
_cell.angle_beta   90.00
_cell.angle_gamma   90.00
#
_symmetry.space_group_name_H-M   'P 1'
#
loop_
_entity.id
_entity.type
_entity.pdbx_description
1 polymer ?
#
loop_
_entity_poly.entity_id
_entity_poly.type
_entity_poly.pdbx_seq_one_letter_code
_entity_poly.pdbx_strand_id
1 'polypeptide(L)'
;MTDQTMKTEVTLVTESIHTGAAAKARLRKRYRDEAIFKGLGLGAILIAIGFLVLLLSSVVVKGVPAFTYNFASIPFDFSKVDRTALDKADYDAVVRESVRAIFPEVTERADRRLLGGLLSSGAPTLLRAQVLDNPGKLDQERAFSVPVQDSADLYLKGMVSKSTWTEGSTAASLSAAGDTVTLTTQQPQFASLLDSIRLRLEAEAAAVRSRLAGAVRSLNFIKANLQSTNDRLNGDLNEADRARLTADVVTMTTDLAATTKLAQDYEAAAIELERRAASAKDGESLTSSDPSVLIYAGHA
;
A
#
# COMPACT_ATOMS: atom_id res chain seq x y z
N MET A 1 48.98 -63.55 78.82
CA MET A 1 48.63 -62.55 77.79
C MET A 1 48.82 -63.26 76.46
N THR A 2 47.98 -64.23 76.10
CA THR A 2 46.58 -64.10 75.66
C THR A 2 46.49 -63.09 74.51
N ASP A 3 46.26 -63.56 73.29
CA ASP A 3 45.00 -63.18 72.67
C ASP A 3 44.55 -64.21 71.62
N GLN A 4 43.25 -64.46 71.66
CA GLN A 4 42.52 -65.38 70.81
C GLN A 4 42.00 -64.67 69.56
N THR A 5 41.87 -65.47 68.50
CA THR A 5 40.96 -65.30 67.36
C THR A 5 39.68 -64.50 67.63
N MET A 6 39.42 -63.50 66.79
CA MET A 6 38.07 -63.19 66.32
C MET A 6 38.04 -63.22 64.79
N LYS A 7 37.41 -64.26 64.24
CA LYS A 7 36.99 -64.30 62.83
C LYS A 7 35.64 -63.58 62.75
N THR A 8 35.62 -62.40 62.13
CA THR A 8 34.38 -61.73 61.75
C THR A 8 34.02 -62.15 60.34
N GLU A 9 33.04 -63.05 60.19
CA GLU A 9 32.38 -63.31 58.92
C GLU A 9 31.62 -62.05 58.49
N VAL A 10 32.12 -61.39 57.44
CA VAL A 10 31.42 -60.30 56.77
C VAL A 10 30.52 -60.92 55.71
N THR A 11 29.25 -61.11 56.04
CA THR A 11 28.21 -61.47 55.06
C THR A 11 28.02 -60.29 54.10
N LEU A 12 28.69 -60.35 52.94
CA LEU A 12 28.49 -59.40 51.85
C LEU A 12 27.11 -59.67 51.22
N VAL A 13 26.09 -58.94 51.69
CA VAL A 13 24.84 -58.80 50.93
C VAL A 13 25.17 -57.96 49.70
N THR A 14 25.57 -58.63 48.61
CA THR A 14 25.66 -58.01 47.28
C THR A 14 24.25 -57.65 46.83
N GLU A 15 23.76 -56.49 47.26
CA GLU A 15 22.58 -55.87 46.69
C GLU A 15 22.87 -55.65 45.20
N SER A 16 22.22 -56.43 44.35
CA SER A 16 22.60 -56.49 42.94
C SER A 16 22.48 -55.09 42.30
N ILE A 17 23.62 -54.61 41.80
CA ILE A 17 23.85 -53.32 41.15
C ILE A 17 22.86 -53.02 40.01
N HIS A 18 22.24 -54.07 39.46
CA HIS A 18 21.30 -54.03 38.34
C HIS A 18 19.82 -54.06 38.75
N THR A 19 19.45 -54.48 39.97
CA THR A 19 18.02 -54.59 40.38
C THR A 19 17.61 -53.78 41.61
N GLY A 20 18.56 -53.15 42.30
CA GLY A 20 18.29 -52.27 43.44
C GLY A 20 17.47 -51.01 43.10
N ALA A 21 16.87 -50.37 44.12
CA ALA A 21 16.00 -49.20 43.96
C ALA A 21 16.67 -48.03 43.20
N ALA A 22 17.98 -47.85 43.38
CA ALA A 22 18.79 -46.86 42.67
C ALA A 22 18.88 -47.12 41.15
N ALA A 23 18.89 -48.38 40.71
CA ALA A 23 18.88 -48.73 39.29
C ALA A 23 17.51 -48.40 38.65
N LYS A 24 16.41 -48.68 39.35
CA LYS A 24 15.04 -48.33 38.91
C LYS A 24 14.84 -46.80 38.81
N ALA A 25 15.41 -46.02 39.72
CA ALA A 25 15.35 -44.55 39.69
C ALA A 25 16.08 -43.96 38.47
N ARG A 26 17.27 -44.46 38.13
CA ARG A 26 18.02 -44.06 36.93
C ARG A 26 17.28 -44.40 35.64
N LEU A 27 16.64 -45.58 35.60
CA LEU A 27 15.83 -46.01 34.46
C LEU A 27 14.62 -45.10 34.24
N ARG A 28 13.89 -44.74 35.32
CA ARG A 28 12.77 -43.78 35.27
C ARG A 28 13.20 -42.39 34.78
N LYS A 29 14.38 -41.90 35.17
CA LYS A 29 14.90 -40.61 34.68
C LYS A 29 15.11 -40.64 33.16
N ARG A 30 15.74 -41.69 32.64
CA ARG A 30 15.98 -41.85 31.19
C ARG A 30 14.68 -41.93 30.38
N TYR A 31 13.67 -42.65 30.87
CA TYR A 31 12.37 -42.70 30.20
C TYR A 31 11.64 -41.36 30.17
N ARG A 32 11.82 -40.50 31.19
CA ARG A 32 11.25 -39.15 31.21
C ARG A 32 11.95 -38.23 30.20
N ASP A 33 13.28 -38.26 30.16
CA ASP A 33 14.05 -37.46 29.21
C ASP A 33 13.76 -37.88 27.76
N GLU A 34 13.59 -39.18 27.52
CA GLU A 34 13.17 -39.72 26.22
C GLU A 34 11.73 -39.30 25.85
N ALA A 35 10.79 -39.29 26.80
CA ALA A 35 9.42 -38.83 26.56
C ALA A 35 9.37 -37.32 26.25
N ILE A 36 10.16 -36.50 26.95
CA ILE A 36 10.28 -35.07 26.69
C ILE A 36 10.89 -34.82 25.32
N PHE A 37 11.99 -35.52 24.97
CA PHE A 37 12.62 -35.39 23.66
C PHE A 37 11.67 -35.77 22.51
N LYS A 38 10.93 -36.89 22.65
CA LYS A 38 9.91 -37.29 21.69
C LYS A 38 8.75 -36.29 21.61
N GLY A 39 8.31 -35.74 22.74
CA GLY A 39 7.28 -34.71 22.81
C GLY A 39 7.71 -33.41 22.13
N LEU A 40 8.95 -32.96 22.35
CA LEU A 40 9.53 -31.78 21.70
C LEU A 40 9.71 -32.02 20.19
N GLY A 41 10.16 -33.20 19.78
CA GLY A 41 10.29 -33.57 18.36
C GLY A 41 8.94 -33.61 17.64
N LEU A 42 7.92 -34.24 18.23
CA LEU A 42 6.55 -34.23 17.71
C LEU A 42 5.98 -32.81 17.68
N GLY A 43 6.21 -32.03 18.74
CA GLY A 43 5.82 -30.63 18.79
C GLY A 43 6.45 -29.80 17.66
N ALA A 44 7.75 -29.99 17.40
CA ALA A 44 8.45 -29.31 16.31
C ALA A 44 7.87 -29.69 14.93
N ILE A 45 7.54 -30.96 14.70
CA ILE A 45 6.91 -31.42 13.46
C ILE A 45 5.51 -30.81 13.30
N LEU A 46 4.69 -30.80 14.35
CA LEU A 46 3.35 -30.20 14.31
C LEU A 46 3.40 -28.70 14.05
N ILE A 47 4.36 -27.99 14.66
CA ILE A 47 4.59 -26.56 14.40
C ILE A 47 5.01 -26.35 12.94
N ALA A 48 5.92 -27.17 12.41
CA ALA A 48 6.36 -27.07 11.02
C ALA A 48 5.20 -27.30 10.03
N ILE A 49 4.36 -28.31 10.28
CA ILE A 49 3.14 -28.57 9.49
C ILE A 49 2.16 -27.39 9.63
N GLY A 50 2.00 -26.82 10.82
CA GLY A 50 1.18 -25.64 11.06
C GLY A 50 1.63 -24.45 10.20
N PHE A 51 2.93 -24.14 10.17
CA PHE A 51 3.46 -23.09 9.31
C PHE A 51 3.25 -23.38 7.82
N LEU A 52 3.42 -24.64 7.39
CA LEU A 52 3.17 -25.04 6.01
C LEU A 52 1.72 -24.80 5.60
N VAL A 53 0.76 -25.22 6.43
CA VAL A 53 -0.68 -25.02 6.18
C VAL A 53 -1.02 -23.53 6.14
N LEU A 54 -0.49 -22.72 7.06
CA LEU A 54 -0.71 -21.28 7.08
C LEU A 54 -0.17 -20.60 5.81
N LEU A 55 1.04 -20.98 5.38
CA LEU A 55 1.64 -20.44 4.17
C LEU A 55 0.83 -20.84 2.94
N LEU A 56 0.48 -22.12 2.80
CA LEU A 56 -0.31 -22.61 1.68
C LEU A 56 -1.68 -21.93 1.61
N SER A 57 -2.37 -21.81 2.75
CA SER A 57 -3.64 -21.08 2.84
C SER A 57 -3.50 -19.62 2.41
N SER A 58 -2.45 -18.93 2.88
CA SER A 58 -2.16 -17.54 2.49
C SER A 58 -1.96 -17.38 0.98
N VAL A 59 -1.20 -18.29 0.36
CA VAL A 59 -0.94 -18.26 -1.09
C VAL A 59 -2.23 -18.53 -1.88
N VAL A 60 -3.03 -19.53 -1.48
CA VAL A 60 -4.29 -19.84 -2.16
C VAL A 60 -5.27 -18.69 -2.05
N VAL A 61 -5.50 -18.14 -0.85
CA VAL A 61 -6.43 -17.02 -0.64
C VAL A 61 -6.03 -15.79 -1.46
N LYS A 62 -4.72 -15.49 -1.52
CA LYS A 62 -4.20 -14.36 -2.32
C LYS A 62 -4.20 -14.64 -3.83
N GLY A 63 -4.18 -15.91 -4.24
CA GLY A 63 -4.15 -16.32 -5.65
C GLY A 63 -5.53 -16.43 -6.30
N VAL A 64 -6.58 -16.79 -5.55
CA VAL A 64 -7.96 -16.95 -6.08
C VAL A 64 -8.43 -15.74 -6.90
N PRO A 65 -8.23 -14.48 -6.46
CA PRO A 65 -8.69 -13.32 -7.22
C PRO A 65 -8.01 -13.14 -8.59
N ALA A 66 -6.87 -13.78 -8.86
CA ALA A 66 -6.18 -13.67 -10.14
C ALA A 66 -6.89 -14.47 -11.27
N PHE A 67 -7.79 -15.39 -10.92
CA PHE A 67 -8.52 -16.24 -11.88
C PHE A 67 -9.89 -15.70 -12.25
N THR A 68 -10.35 -14.62 -11.62
CA THR A 68 -11.60 -13.93 -11.98
C THR A 68 -11.28 -12.66 -12.74
N TYR A 69 -12.20 -12.18 -13.57
CA TYR A 69 -12.05 -10.91 -14.29
C TYR A 69 -13.37 -10.17 -14.31
N ASN A 70 -13.31 -8.84 -14.15
CA ASN A 70 -14.45 -7.98 -14.36
C ASN A 70 -14.57 -7.62 -15.84
N PHE A 71 -15.80 -7.67 -16.36
CA PHE A 71 -16.12 -7.32 -17.73
C PHE A 71 -17.04 -6.11 -17.76
N ALA A 72 -16.85 -5.24 -18.75
CA ALA A 72 -17.73 -4.12 -19.04
C ALA A 72 -18.49 -4.37 -20.34
N SER A 73 -19.80 -4.14 -20.30
CA SER A 73 -20.68 -4.16 -21.46
C SER A 73 -21.09 -2.73 -21.78
N ILE A 74 -20.49 -2.17 -22.82
CA ILE A 74 -20.74 -0.81 -23.29
C ILE A 74 -21.37 -0.83 -24.69
N PRO A 75 -22.07 0.24 -25.10
CA PRO A 75 -22.53 0.37 -26.49
C PRO A 75 -21.31 0.56 -27.40
N PHE A 76 -20.88 -0.51 -28.07
CA PHE A 76 -19.81 -0.44 -29.06
C PHE A 76 -20.35 0.10 -30.39
N ASP A 77 -19.68 1.12 -30.94
CA ASP A 77 -20.01 1.72 -32.22
C ASP A 77 -19.29 0.98 -33.36
N PHE A 78 -20.06 0.22 -34.14
CA PHE A 78 -19.59 -0.50 -35.33
C PHE A 78 -19.95 0.23 -36.64
N SER A 79 -20.40 1.49 -36.59
CA SER A 79 -20.84 2.24 -37.78
C SER A 79 -19.77 2.39 -38.85
N LYS A 80 -18.49 2.41 -38.45
CA LYS A 80 -17.32 2.53 -39.34
C LYS A 80 -16.72 1.18 -39.76
N VAL A 81 -17.30 0.08 -39.33
CA VAL A 81 -16.80 -1.27 -39.63
C VAL A 81 -17.45 -1.82 -40.90
N ASP A 82 -16.62 -2.30 -41.83
CA ASP A 82 -17.10 -3.01 -43.03
C ASP A 82 -17.66 -4.38 -42.64
N ARG A 83 -18.98 -4.52 -42.74
CA ARG A 83 -19.70 -5.77 -42.40
C ARG A 83 -19.35 -6.93 -43.33
N THR A 84 -18.77 -6.67 -44.50
CA THR A 84 -18.33 -7.71 -45.43
C THR A 84 -16.93 -8.24 -45.12
N ALA A 85 -16.17 -7.51 -44.29
CA ALA A 85 -14.78 -7.82 -43.93
C ALA A 85 -14.51 -7.65 -42.43
N LEU A 86 -15.38 -8.24 -41.59
CA LEU A 86 -15.30 -8.17 -40.13
C LEU A 86 -13.95 -8.68 -39.59
N ASP A 87 -13.34 -9.64 -40.26
CA ASP A 87 -12.04 -10.21 -39.86
C ASP A 87 -10.89 -9.20 -39.92
N LYS A 88 -11.01 -8.15 -40.75
CA LYS A 88 -10.00 -7.11 -40.98
C LYS A 88 -10.34 -5.76 -40.34
N ALA A 89 -11.45 -5.66 -39.62
CA ALA A 89 -11.88 -4.42 -38.99
C ALA A 89 -10.90 -3.95 -37.91
N ASP A 90 -10.81 -2.63 -37.72
CA ASP A 90 -10.01 -2.00 -36.67
C ASP A 90 -10.80 -1.99 -35.34
N TYR A 91 -10.71 -3.09 -34.60
CA TYR A 91 -11.36 -3.22 -33.30
C TYR A 91 -10.74 -2.33 -32.21
N ASP A 92 -9.48 -1.91 -32.37
CA ASP A 92 -8.84 -0.94 -31.47
C ASP A 92 -9.52 0.41 -31.59
N ALA A 93 -9.81 0.86 -32.82
CA ALA A 93 -10.58 2.06 -33.07
C ALA A 93 -12.01 1.94 -32.50
N VAL A 94 -12.70 0.82 -32.74
CA VAL A 94 -14.06 0.59 -32.20
C VAL A 94 -14.07 0.75 -30.68
N VAL A 95 -13.21 0.02 -29.95
CA VAL A 95 -13.15 0.08 -28.48
C VAL A 95 -12.86 1.51 -28.02
N ARG A 96 -11.83 2.16 -28.58
CA ARG A 96 -11.40 3.49 -28.17
C ARG A 96 -12.44 4.57 -28.45
N GLU A 97 -13.09 4.53 -29.62
CA GLU A 97 -14.10 5.52 -30.02
C GLU A 97 -15.39 5.32 -29.23
N SER A 98 -15.79 4.07 -28.97
CA SER A 98 -16.98 3.75 -28.17
C SER A 98 -16.85 4.26 -26.73
N VAL A 99 -15.69 4.05 -26.10
CA VAL A 99 -15.46 4.59 -24.74
C VAL A 99 -15.48 6.12 -24.76
N ARG A 100 -14.89 6.77 -25.77
CA ARG A 100 -14.93 8.23 -25.90
C ARG A 100 -16.33 8.78 -26.12
N ALA A 101 -17.18 8.07 -26.85
CA ALA A 101 -18.55 8.48 -27.11
C ALA A 101 -19.41 8.49 -25.84
N ILE A 102 -19.07 7.68 -24.83
CA ILE A 102 -19.75 7.64 -23.53
C ILE A 102 -19.42 8.86 -22.67
N PHE A 103 -18.21 9.43 -22.83
CA PHE A 103 -17.71 10.56 -22.04
C PHE A 103 -17.30 11.74 -22.93
N PRO A 104 -18.22 12.33 -23.70
CA PRO A 104 -17.92 13.44 -24.63
C PRO A 104 -17.37 14.69 -23.93
N GLU A 105 -17.64 14.85 -22.64
CA GLU A 105 -17.14 15.93 -21.79
C GLU A 105 -15.61 15.90 -21.57
N VAL A 106 -14.96 14.75 -21.80
CA VAL A 106 -13.51 14.60 -21.61
C VAL A 106 -12.75 15.15 -22.83
N THR A 107 -12.38 16.43 -22.76
CA THR A 107 -11.76 17.16 -23.87
C THR A 107 -10.24 17.26 -23.79
N GLU A 108 -9.65 17.07 -22.61
CA GLU A 108 -8.20 17.20 -22.42
C GLU A 108 -7.41 16.00 -22.96
N ARG A 109 -6.23 16.25 -23.53
CA ARG A 109 -5.43 15.16 -24.16
C ARG A 109 -4.97 14.12 -23.14
N ALA A 110 -4.57 14.56 -21.94
CA ALA A 110 -4.13 13.66 -20.87
C ALA A 110 -5.28 12.75 -20.42
N ASP A 111 -6.46 13.34 -20.20
CA ASP A 111 -7.63 12.62 -19.70
C ASP A 111 -8.21 11.68 -20.75
N ARG A 112 -8.22 12.07 -22.03
CA ARG A 112 -8.58 11.15 -23.12
C ARG A 112 -7.66 9.95 -23.23
N ARG A 113 -6.39 10.08 -22.84
CA ARG A 113 -5.44 8.96 -22.80
C ARG A 113 -5.76 8.03 -21.64
N LEU A 114 -6.10 8.58 -20.47
CA LEU A 114 -6.56 7.80 -19.31
C LEU A 114 -7.85 7.06 -19.63
N LEU A 115 -8.80 7.74 -20.29
CA LEU A 115 -10.08 7.17 -20.68
C LEU A 115 -9.93 5.97 -21.62
N GLY A 116 -9.02 6.07 -22.60
CA GLY A 116 -8.69 4.94 -23.48
C GLY A 116 -8.06 3.74 -22.77
N GLY A 117 -7.61 3.92 -21.53
CA GLY A 117 -7.05 2.87 -20.69
C GLY A 117 -8.07 2.17 -19.78
N LEU A 118 -9.35 2.54 -19.76
CA LEU A 118 -10.36 1.94 -18.86
C LEU A 118 -10.63 0.45 -19.13
N LEU A 119 -10.47 0.04 -20.38
CA LEU A 119 -10.61 -1.35 -20.82
C LEU A 119 -9.24 -2.00 -20.97
N SER A 120 -9.20 -3.32 -20.84
CA SER A 120 -7.95 -4.08 -21.01
C SER A 120 -7.37 -3.86 -22.41
N SER A 121 -6.04 -3.88 -22.53
CA SER A 121 -5.36 -3.90 -23.84
C SER A 121 -5.73 -5.11 -24.70
N GLY A 122 -6.23 -6.20 -24.08
CA GLY A 122 -6.75 -7.38 -24.78
C GLY A 122 -8.20 -7.23 -25.28
N ALA A 123 -8.91 -6.15 -24.91
CA ALA A 123 -10.32 -5.95 -25.24
C ALA A 123 -10.61 -5.99 -26.76
N PRO A 124 -9.81 -5.34 -27.65
CA PRO A 124 -10.04 -5.38 -29.09
C PRO A 124 -9.98 -6.81 -29.67
N THR A 125 -9.03 -7.61 -29.19
CA THR A 125 -8.86 -9.00 -29.64
C THR A 125 -10.05 -9.87 -29.23
N LEU A 126 -10.52 -9.71 -27.99
CA LEU A 126 -11.68 -10.45 -27.50
C LEU A 126 -12.97 -9.98 -28.19
N LEU A 127 -13.13 -8.67 -28.40
CA LEU A 127 -14.27 -8.12 -29.12
C LEU A 127 -14.35 -8.68 -30.55
N ARG A 128 -13.22 -8.73 -31.26
CA ARG A 128 -13.12 -9.37 -32.57
C ARG A 128 -13.57 -10.82 -32.53
N ALA A 129 -13.08 -11.60 -31.58
CA ALA A 129 -13.48 -13.00 -31.43
C ALA A 129 -15.00 -13.15 -31.22
N GLN A 130 -15.60 -12.33 -30.36
CA GLN A 130 -17.04 -12.37 -30.09
C GLN A 130 -17.89 -11.93 -31.31
N VAL A 131 -17.43 -10.92 -32.04
CA VAL A 131 -18.10 -10.43 -33.26
C VAL A 131 -18.05 -11.48 -34.37
N LEU A 132 -16.92 -12.15 -34.56
CA LEU A 132 -16.78 -13.20 -35.56
C LEU A 132 -17.60 -14.45 -35.22
N ASP A 133 -17.74 -14.77 -33.93
CA ASP A 133 -18.57 -15.89 -33.46
C ASP A 133 -20.07 -15.60 -33.63
N ASN A 134 -20.50 -14.34 -33.42
CA ASN A 134 -21.90 -13.93 -33.52
C ASN A 134 -22.10 -12.58 -34.27
N PRO A 135 -21.93 -12.54 -35.60
CA PRO A 135 -22.04 -11.29 -36.37
C PRO A 135 -23.42 -10.63 -36.29
N GLY A 136 -24.49 -11.40 -36.08
CA GLY A 136 -25.85 -10.89 -35.99
C GLY A 136 -26.15 -10.00 -34.77
N LYS A 137 -25.21 -9.89 -33.82
CA LYS A 137 -25.36 -9.08 -32.61
C LYS A 137 -24.80 -7.66 -32.72
N LEU A 138 -24.24 -7.29 -33.86
CA LEU A 138 -23.62 -5.96 -34.08
C LEU A 138 -24.56 -4.78 -33.81
N ASP A 139 -25.86 -4.95 -34.06
CA ASP A 139 -26.87 -3.90 -33.89
C ASP A 139 -27.54 -3.89 -32.50
N GLN A 140 -27.14 -4.81 -31.61
CA GLN A 140 -27.69 -4.89 -30.26
C GLN A 140 -26.86 -4.02 -29.30
N GLU A 141 -27.54 -3.18 -28.52
CA GLU A 141 -26.88 -2.43 -27.47
C GLU A 141 -26.28 -3.36 -26.42
N ARG A 142 -25.01 -3.11 -26.03
CA ARG A 142 -24.28 -3.85 -24.98
C ARG A 142 -24.23 -5.37 -25.21
N ALA A 143 -24.25 -5.81 -26.48
CA ALA A 143 -24.23 -7.22 -26.83
C ALA A 143 -22.89 -7.93 -26.56
N PHE A 144 -21.82 -7.15 -26.41
CA PHE A 144 -20.45 -7.63 -26.23
C PHE A 144 -19.90 -7.15 -24.89
N SER A 145 -19.09 -8.00 -24.28
CA SER A 145 -18.48 -7.75 -22.98
C SER A 145 -16.97 -7.92 -23.09
N VAL A 146 -16.22 -6.91 -22.67
CA VAL A 146 -14.75 -6.94 -22.73
C VAL A 146 -14.15 -6.73 -21.34
N PRO A 147 -12.97 -7.30 -21.06
CA PRO A 147 -12.34 -7.15 -19.75
C PRO A 147 -11.97 -5.69 -19.50
N VAL A 148 -12.13 -5.26 -18.25
CA VAL A 148 -11.66 -3.95 -17.79
C VAL A 148 -10.14 -3.95 -17.60
N GLN A 149 -9.54 -2.78 -17.46
CA GLN A 149 -8.10 -2.66 -17.15
C GLN A 149 -7.76 -3.32 -15.81
N ASP A 150 -6.55 -3.86 -15.68
CA ASP A 150 -6.06 -4.52 -14.46
C ASP A 150 -6.26 -3.68 -13.19
N SER A 151 -5.93 -2.38 -13.20
CA SER A 151 -6.14 -1.51 -12.03
C SER A 151 -7.62 -1.33 -11.68
N ALA A 152 -8.50 -1.25 -12.68
CA ALA A 152 -9.94 -1.17 -12.48
C ALA A 152 -10.49 -2.51 -11.96
N ASP A 153 -9.99 -3.63 -12.47
CA ASP A 153 -10.35 -4.98 -12.02
C ASP A 153 -9.96 -5.21 -10.55
N LEU A 154 -8.73 -4.84 -10.17
CA LEU A 154 -8.28 -4.91 -8.77
C LEU A 154 -9.08 -3.96 -7.86
N TYR A 155 -9.47 -2.78 -8.36
CA TYR A 155 -10.35 -1.86 -7.64
C TYR A 155 -11.74 -2.47 -7.39
N LEU A 156 -12.37 -3.03 -8.43
CA LEU A 156 -13.68 -3.69 -8.32
C LEU A 156 -13.64 -4.92 -7.40
N LYS A 157 -12.48 -5.59 -7.31
CA LYS A 157 -12.24 -6.69 -6.35
C LYS A 157 -11.92 -6.20 -4.92
N GLY A 158 -11.88 -4.88 -4.68
CA GLY A 158 -11.58 -4.29 -3.38
C GLY A 158 -10.13 -4.48 -2.91
N MET A 159 -9.21 -4.79 -3.84
CA MET A 159 -7.80 -5.05 -3.52
C MET A 159 -6.93 -3.78 -3.54
N VAL A 160 -7.38 -2.72 -4.22
CA VAL A 160 -6.67 -1.43 -4.27
C VAL A 160 -7.15 -0.49 -3.18
N SER A 161 -8.47 -0.33 -3.06
CA SER A 161 -9.10 0.55 -2.09
C SER A 161 -10.35 -0.10 -1.53
N LYS A 162 -10.60 0.09 -0.23
CA LYS A 162 -11.85 -0.32 0.40
C LYS A 162 -12.91 0.72 0.08
N SER A 163 -14.01 0.30 -0.55
CA SER A 163 -15.19 1.14 -0.71
C SER A 163 -16.14 0.91 0.46
N THR A 164 -16.65 1.99 1.03
CA THR A 164 -17.71 1.96 2.03
C THR A 164 -18.91 2.69 1.46
N TRP A 165 -20.07 2.04 1.50
CA TRP A 165 -21.33 2.62 1.07
C TRP A 165 -22.10 3.04 2.32
N THR A 166 -22.45 4.32 2.38
CA THR A 166 -23.28 4.86 3.46
C THR A 166 -24.57 5.35 2.83
N GLU A 167 -25.70 4.77 3.24
CA GLU A 167 -27.00 5.23 2.80
C GLU A 167 -27.31 6.59 3.44
N GLY A 168 -27.73 7.55 2.60
CA GLY A 168 -28.11 8.87 3.07
C GLY A 168 -29.38 8.80 3.91
N SER A 169 -29.32 9.30 5.14
CA SER A 169 -30.45 9.25 6.09
C SER A 169 -31.37 10.48 6.03
N THR A 170 -31.07 11.46 5.17
CA THR A 170 -31.82 12.72 5.08
C THR A 170 -32.09 13.11 3.64
N ALA A 171 -33.15 13.88 3.45
CA ALA A 171 -33.41 14.54 2.17
C ALA A 171 -32.22 15.44 1.79
N ALA A 172 -31.87 15.39 0.51
CA ALA A 172 -30.88 16.25 -0.12
C ALA A 172 -31.52 16.92 -1.34
N SER A 173 -31.15 18.17 -1.60
CA SER A 173 -31.55 18.91 -2.79
C SER A 173 -30.34 19.12 -3.68
N LEU A 174 -30.47 18.79 -4.96
CA LEU A 174 -29.47 19.08 -5.98
C LEU A 174 -29.87 20.36 -6.72
N SER A 175 -28.94 21.31 -6.84
CA SER A 175 -29.08 22.45 -7.74
C SER A 175 -27.88 22.53 -8.67
N ALA A 176 -28.12 22.90 -9.92
CA ALA A 176 -27.08 23.11 -10.91
C ALA A 176 -27.09 24.57 -11.36
N ALA A 177 -25.92 25.21 -11.37
CA ALA A 177 -25.71 26.57 -11.85
C ALA A 177 -24.46 26.60 -12.74
N GLY A 178 -24.67 26.57 -14.06
CA GLY A 178 -23.59 26.40 -15.03
C GLY A 178 -22.90 25.03 -14.85
N ASP A 179 -21.58 25.05 -14.72
CA ASP A 179 -20.75 23.85 -14.51
C ASP A 179 -20.67 23.41 -13.03
N THR A 180 -21.31 24.17 -12.13
CA THR A 180 -21.30 23.86 -10.70
C THR A 180 -22.58 23.14 -10.32
N VAL A 181 -22.43 21.95 -9.75
CA VAL A 181 -23.50 21.19 -9.12
C VAL A 181 -23.34 21.27 -7.60
N THR A 182 -24.35 21.80 -6.92
CA THR A 182 -24.39 21.94 -5.47
C THR A 182 -25.39 20.95 -4.90
N LEU A 183 -24.93 20.14 -3.94
CA LEU A 183 -25.77 19.24 -3.15
C LEU A 183 -25.91 19.80 -1.74
N THR A 184 -27.15 20.08 -1.33
CA THR A 184 -27.45 20.58 0.01
C THR A 184 -28.23 19.53 0.79
N THR A 185 -27.79 19.23 2.01
CA THR A 185 -28.46 18.30 2.94
C THR A 185 -29.05 19.06 4.12
N GLN A 186 -30.17 18.60 4.67
CA GLN A 186 -30.80 19.25 5.84
C GLN A 186 -30.03 19.04 7.15
N GLN A 187 -29.18 18.01 7.21
CA GLN A 187 -28.29 17.70 8.33
C GLN A 187 -26.85 17.64 7.83
N PRO A 188 -25.84 17.83 8.70
CA PRO A 188 -24.44 17.86 8.31
C PRO A 188 -23.88 16.45 8.03
N GLN A 189 -24.39 15.78 6.99
CA GLN A 189 -23.99 14.41 6.62
C GLN A 189 -22.50 14.29 6.23
N PHE A 190 -21.87 15.38 5.81
CA PHE A 190 -20.45 15.41 5.46
C PHE A 190 -19.52 15.80 6.61
N ALA A 191 -20.05 16.04 7.83
CA ALA A 191 -19.21 16.46 8.96
C ALA A 191 -18.12 15.44 9.30
N SER A 192 -18.44 14.15 9.31
CA SER A 192 -17.46 13.08 9.57
C SER A 192 -16.38 13.00 8.49
N LEU A 193 -16.74 13.26 7.23
CA LEU A 193 -15.80 13.35 6.12
C LEU A 193 -14.87 14.56 6.30
N LEU A 194 -15.41 15.75 6.58
CA LEU A 194 -14.62 16.96 6.83
C LEU A 194 -13.70 16.79 8.05
N ASP A 195 -14.16 16.15 9.12
CA ASP A 195 -13.32 15.81 10.27
C ASP A 195 -12.19 14.85 9.89
N SER A 196 -12.45 13.85 9.04
CA SER A 196 -11.41 12.93 8.56
C SER A 196 -10.36 13.64 7.70
N ILE A 197 -10.78 14.58 6.84
CA ILE A 197 -9.89 15.40 6.02
C ILE A 197 -9.04 16.31 6.91
N ARG A 198 -9.67 16.97 7.88
CA ARG A 198 -8.99 17.80 8.87
C ARG A 198 -7.91 17.02 9.61
N LEU A 199 -8.25 15.86 10.19
CA LEU A 199 -7.29 15.04 10.95
C LEU A 199 -6.10 14.61 10.08
N ARG A 200 -6.34 14.29 8.80
CA ARG A 200 -5.28 13.97 7.85
C ARG A 200 -4.39 15.18 7.57
N LEU A 201 -4.97 16.35 7.30
CA LEU A 201 -4.21 17.58 7.07
C LEU A 201 -3.36 17.96 8.29
N GLU A 202 -3.88 17.82 9.51
CA GLU A 202 -3.14 18.03 10.76
C GLU A 202 -1.96 17.03 10.88
N ALA A 203 -2.17 15.77 10.54
CA ALA A 203 -1.12 14.75 10.56
C ALA A 203 -0.02 15.03 9.50
N GLU A 204 -0.41 15.44 8.29
CA GLU A 204 0.51 15.82 7.22
C GLU A 204 1.32 17.07 7.61
N ALA A 205 0.67 18.09 8.16
CA ALA A 205 1.33 19.28 8.68
C ALA A 205 2.39 18.91 9.73
N ALA A 206 2.03 18.07 10.71
CA ALA A 206 2.95 17.60 11.74
C ALA A 206 4.15 16.84 11.15
N ALA A 207 3.93 16.00 10.13
CA ALA A 207 4.99 15.29 9.43
C ALA A 207 5.95 16.26 8.70
N VAL A 208 5.42 17.28 8.03
CA VAL A 208 6.22 18.33 7.37
C VAL A 208 6.99 19.15 8.40
N ARG A 209 6.39 19.51 9.54
CA ARG A 209 7.08 20.20 10.65
C ARG A 209 8.26 19.39 11.20
N SER A 210 8.12 18.07 11.29
CA SER A 210 9.22 17.18 11.69
C SER A 210 10.38 17.22 10.68
N ARG A 211 10.07 17.19 9.38
CA ARG A 211 11.07 17.34 8.30
C ARG A 211 11.75 18.71 8.33
N LEU A 212 10.99 19.78 8.55
CA LEU A 212 11.51 21.14 8.75
C LEU A 212 12.50 21.18 9.92
N ALA A 213 12.14 20.61 11.07
CA ALA A 213 13.03 20.56 12.23
C ALA A 213 14.34 19.82 11.91
N GLY A 214 14.28 18.75 11.08
CA GLY A 214 15.45 18.08 10.54
C GLY A 214 16.32 18.99 9.67
N ALA A 215 15.70 19.68 8.72
CA ALA A 215 16.39 20.62 7.83
C ALA A 215 17.05 21.77 8.60
N VAL A 216 16.38 22.32 9.61
CA VAL A 216 16.92 23.38 10.50
C VAL A 216 18.12 22.88 11.30
N ARG A 217 18.08 21.64 11.82
CA ARG A 217 19.26 21.05 12.50
C ARG A 217 20.44 20.91 11.54
N SER A 218 20.20 20.43 10.32
CA SER A 218 21.24 20.31 9.28
C SER A 218 21.82 21.68 8.94
N LEU A 219 20.97 22.69 8.76
CA LEU A 219 21.37 24.06 8.47
C LEU A 219 22.24 24.66 9.57
N ASN A 220 21.89 24.45 10.85
CA ASN A 220 22.71 24.90 11.97
C ASN A 220 24.07 24.20 12.01
N PHE A 221 24.12 22.90 11.69
CA PHE A 221 25.36 22.14 11.61
C PHE A 221 26.27 22.65 10.47
N ILE A 222 25.73 22.88 9.28
CA ILE A 222 26.48 23.42 8.14
C ILE A 222 27.02 24.82 8.47
N LYS A 223 26.20 25.70 9.07
CA LYS A 223 26.64 27.04 9.50
C LYS A 223 27.80 26.98 10.49
N ALA A 224 27.70 26.10 11.50
CA ALA A 224 28.76 25.94 12.50
C ALA A 224 30.07 25.42 11.89
N ASN A 225 30.00 24.44 10.99
CA ASN A 225 31.17 23.90 10.30
C ASN A 225 31.79 24.91 9.34
N LEU A 226 30.98 25.65 8.60
CA LEU A 226 31.43 26.71 7.70
C LEU A 226 32.17 27.79 8.49
N GLN A 227 31.62 28.21 9.64
CA GLN A 227 32.28 29.16 10.52
C GLN A 227 33.62 28.61 11.01
N SER A 228 33.65 27.39 11.56
CA SER A 228 34.89 26.75 12.03
C SER A 228 35.93 26.59 10.91
N THR A 229 35.51 26.29 9.69
CA THR A 229 36.40 26.13 8.53
C THR A 229 36.98 27.48 8.09
N ASN A 230 36.16 28.54 8.09
CA ASN A 230 36.63 29.91 7.84
C ASN A 230 37.61 30.39 8.93
N ASP A 231 37.35 30.07 10.21
CA ASP A 231 38.26 30.40 11.30
C ASP A 231 39.63 29.70 11.11
N ARG A 232 39.62 28.43 10.67
CA ARG A 232 40.85 27.68 10.33
C ARG A 232 41.58 28.30 9.14
N LEU A 233 40.86 28.79 8.13
CA LEU A 233 41.42 29.41 6.93
C LEU A 233 42.20 30.71 7.23
N ASN A 234 41.84 31.39 8.33
CA ASN A 234 42.54 32.57 8.83
C ASN A 234 43.84 32.25 9.58
N GLY A 235 44.13 30.98 9.85
CA GLY A 235 45.37 30.53 10.50
C GLY A 235 46.58 30.45 9.56
N ASP A 236 47.72 30.10 10.14
CA ASP A 236 48.93 29.77 9.37
C ASP A 236 48.79 28.37 8.77
N LEU A 237 48.74 28.29 7.43
CA LEU A 237 48.43 27.08 6.67
C LEU A 237 49.35 27.00 5.45
N ASN A 238 49.77 25.78 5.13
CA ASN A 238 50.43 25.53 3.84
C ASN A 238 49.43 25.67 2.67
N GLU A 239 49.96 25.78 1.45
CA GLU A 239 49.17 26.03 0.24
C GLU A 239 48.14 24.91 -0.05
N ALA A 240 48.53 23.66 0.17
CA ALA A 240 47.67 22.51 -0.11
C ALA A 240 46.46 22.46 0.83
N ASP A 241 46.66 22.73 2.13
CA ASP A 241 45.61 22.75 3.13
C ASP A 241 44.70 23.97 2.95
N ARG A 242 45.25 25.13 2.58
CA ARG A 242 44.45 26.33 2.22
C ARG A 242 43.54 26.05 1.02
N ALA A 243 44.05 25.42 -0.03
CA ALA A 243 43.28 25.07 -1.22
C ALA A 243 42.13 24.09 -0.90
N ARG A 244 42.40 23.08 -0.07
CA ARG A 244 41.39 22.10 0.39
C ARG A 244 40.28 22.77 1.20
N LEU A 245 40.63 23.55 2.23
CA LEU A 245 39.63 24.23 3.06
C LEU A 245 38.81 25.25 2.26
N THR A 246 39.42 25.92 1.27
CA THR A 246 38.70 26.81 0.36
C THR A 246 37.66 26.05 -0.47
N ALA A 247 38.01 24.85 -0.99
CA ALA A 247 37.06 24.00 -1.70
C ALA A 247 35.92 23.54 -0.76
N ASP A 248 36.23 23.13 0.46
CA ASP A 248 35.24 22.73 1.46
C ASP A 248 34.26 23.87 1.77
N VAL A 249 34.75 25.11 1.93
CA VAL A 249 33.90 26.30 2.14
C VAL A 249 32.94 26.52 0.97
N VAL A 250 33.40 26.36 -0.27
CA VAL A 250 32.53 26.48 -1.46
C VAL A 250 31.42 25.43 -1.41
N THR A 251 31.76 24.16 -1.17
CA THR A 251 30.78 23.08 -1.04
C THR A 251 29.78 23.35 0.08
N MET A 252 30.25 23.67 1.29
CA MET A 252 29.39 23.99 2.43
C MET A 252 28.49 25.20 2.18
N THR A 253 28.95 26.19 1.41
CA THR A 253 28.14 27.36 1.04
C THR A 253 27.01 26.96 0.08
N THR A 254 27.30 26.10 -0.90
CA THR A 254 26.28 25.53 -1.78
C THR A 254 25.26 24.71 -1.00
N ASP A 255 25.71 23.83 -0.11
CA ASP A 255 24.85 23.00 0.73
C ASP A 255 23.99 23.84 1.69
N LEU A 256 24.56 24.92 2.24
CA LEU A 256 23.85 25.87 3.08
C LEU A 256 22.70 26.52 2.30
N ALA A 257 22.94 26.98 1.07
CA ALA A 257 21.92 27.60 0.23
C ALA A 257 20.81 26.60 -0.12
N ALA A 258 21.17 25.38 -0.52
CA ALA A 258 20.22 24.32 -0.84
C ALA A 258 19.35 23.92 0.37
N THR A 259 19.99 23.72 1.53
CA THR A 259 19.28 23.36 2.78
C THR A 259 18.40 24.50 3.28
N THR A 260 18.83 25.75 3.11
CA THR A 260 18.01 26.93 3.44
C THR A 260 16.73 26.96 2.62
N LYS A 261 16.85 26.77 1.30
CA LYS A 261 15.68 26.69 0.42
C LYS A 261 14.75 25.55 0.82
N LEU A 262 15.30 24.36 1.08
CA LEU A 262 14.52 23.20 1.51
C LEU A 262 13.74 23.47 2.82
N ALA A 263 14.36 24.13 3.80
CA ALA A 263 13.69 24.52 5.03
C ALA A 263 12.56 25.52 4.76
N GLN A 264 12.78 26.52 3.91
CA GLN A 264 11.73 27.48 3.52
C GLN A 264 10.55 26.79 2.83
N ASP A 265 10.82 25.85 1.93
CA ASP A 265 9.79 25.08 1.22
C ASP A 265 8.95 24.24 2.21
N TYR A 266 9.59 23.57 3.18
CA TYR A 266 8.87 22.84 4.23
C TYR A 266 8.07 23.75 5.16
N GLU A 267 8.59 24.93 5.50
CA GLU A 267 7.88 25.89 6.32
C GLU A 267 6.62 26.41 5.62
N ALA A 268 6.74 26.81 4.35
CA ALA A 268 5.60 27.26 3.55
C ALA A 268 4.54 26.16 3.40
N ALA A 269 4.96 24.92 3.13
CA ALA A 269 4.06 23.78 3.02
C ALA A 269 3.34 23.46 4.34
N ALA A 270 4.04 23.53 5.49
CA ALA A 270 3.43 23.29 6.79
C ALA A 270 2.38 24.36 7.13
N ILE A 271 2.69 25.64 6.88
CA ILE A 271 1.76 26.74 7.12
C ILE A 271 0.49 26.57 6.27
N GLU A 272 0.63 26.20 5.00
CA GLU A 272 -0.52 25.99 4.13
C GLU A 272 -1.39 24.81 4.59
N LEU A 273 -0.78 23.69 4.99
CA LEU A 273 -1.53 22.55 5.53
C LEU A 273 -2.25 22.89 6.83
N GLU A 274 -1.61 23.63 7.73
CA GLU A 274 -2.21 24.11 8.99
C GLU A 274 -3.39 25.06 8.73
N ARG A 275 -3.25 25.96 7.75
CA ARG A 275 -4.32 26.88 7.33
C ARG A 275 -5.52 26.10 6.81
N ARG A 276 -5.31 25.12 5.93
CA ARG A 276 -6.37 24.25 5.38
C ARG A 276 -7.04 23.44 6.49
N ALA A 277 -6.26 22.84 7.39
CA ALA A 277 -6.79 22.10 8.55
C ALA A 277 -7.67 22.98 9.45
N ALA A 278 -7.29 24.24 9.66
CA ALA A 278 -8.07 25.19 10.45
C ALA A 278 -9.41 25.54 9.81
N SER A 279 -9.46 25.71 8.48
CA SER A 279 -10.69 26.03 7.73
C SER A 279 -11.54 24.82 7.37
N ALA A 280 -11.02 23.59 7.45
CA ALA A 280 -11.69 22.39 6.98
C ALA A 280 -13.07 22.12 7.62
N LYS A 281 -13.36 22.70 8.80
CA LYS A 281 -14.69 22.62 9.43
C LYS A 281 -15.78 23.36 8.66
N ASP A 282 -15.40 24.43 7.95
CA ASP A 282 -16.33 25.30 7.20
C ASP A 282 -16.43 24.87 5.73
N GLY A 283 -15.52 23.99 5.28
CA GLY A 283 -15.47 23.45 3.93
C GLY A 283 -14.02 23.24 3.48
N GLU A 284 -13.81 22.31 2.55
CA GLU A 284 -12.49 22.03 1.98
C GLU A 284 -12.63 21.62 0.51
N SER A 285 -11.72 22.13 -0.32
CA SER A 285 -11.61 21.70 -1.72
C SER A 285 -10.85 20.39 -1.79
N LEU A 286 -11.50 19.35 -2.34
CA LEU A 286 -10.86 18.05 -2.54
C LEU A 286 -9.78 18.15 -3.62
N THR A 287 -8.67 17.49 -3.35
CA THR A 287 -7.52 17.33 -4.24
C THR A 287 -7.39 15.87 -4.65
N SER A 288 -6.46 15.55 -5.55
CA SER A 288 -6.15 14.16 -5.91
C SER A 288 -5.58 13.32 -4.76
N SER A 289 -5.17 13.96 -3.66
CA SER A 289 -4.71 13.29 -2.43
C SER A 289 -5.85 12.93 -1.46
N ASP A 290 -7.05 13.46 -1.71
CA ASP A 290 -8.22 13.21 -0.88
C ASP A 290 -8.91 11.89 -1.24
N PRO A 291 -9.63 11.26 -0.29
CA PRO A 291 -10.49 10.13 -0.61
C PRO A 291 -11.49 10.51 -1.70
N SER A 292 -11.58 9.70 -2.75
CA SER A 292 -12.62 9.87 -3.76
C SER A 292 -13.98 9.57 -3.14
N VAL A 293 -14.90 10.53 -3.23
CA VAL A 293 -16.28 10.38 -2.75
C VAL A 293 -17.19 10.35 -3.96
N LEU A 294 -17.90 9.24 -4.14
CA LEU A 294 -18.95 9.12 -5.14
C LEU A 294 -20.29 9.31 -4.43
N ILE A 295 -21.06 10.31 -4.84
CA ILE A 295 -22.39 10.54 -4.30
C ILE A 295 -23.41 9.98 -5.28
N TYR A 296 -24.18 9.00 -4.83
CA TYR A 296 -25.31 8.48 -5.59
C TYR A 296 -26.59 9.17 -5.14
N ALA A 297 -27.09 10.10 -5.96
CA ALA A 297 -28.43 10.66 -5.81
C ALA A 297 -29.37 9.83 -6.68
N GLY A 298 -30.16 8.95 -6.06
CA GLY A 298 -31.20 8.21 -6.77
C GLY A 298 -32.22 9.19 -7.36
N HIS A 299 -32.58 8.99 -8.63
CA HIS A 299 -33.82 9.55 -9.16
C HIS A 299 -34.97 8.75 -8.53
N ALA A 300 -35.81 9.42 -7.72
CA ALA A 300 -37.10 8.89 -7.34
C ALA A 300 -38.07 8.93 -8.53
#